data_AF-A0A3N4HMM6-F1
#
_entry.id   AF-A0A3N4HMM6-F1
#
_cell.length_a   1.000
_cell.length_b   1.000
_cell.length_c   1.000
_cell.angle_alpha   90.00
_cell.angle_beta   90.00
_cell.angle_gamma   90.00
#
_symmetry.space_group_name_H-M   'P 1'
#
loop_
_entity.id
_entity.type
_entity.pdbx_description
1 polymer ?
#
loop_
_entity_poly.entity_id
_entity_poly.type
_entity_poly.pdbx_seq_one_letter_code
_entity_poly.pdbx_strand_id
1 'polypeptide(L)'
;KCGCPFRLTLRYHKKDGLWHLNHTNPTHEGHEASPIFTHPQYRRLTIQQFNYVDELSKAGAKALHIVAALRERWPECCVIRRDIYNAQALLRERDLKGRTPIQALLDELK
;
A
#
# COMPACT_ATOMS: atom_id res chain seq x y z
N LYS A 1 -7.30 11.00 -16.32
CA LYS A 1 -8.62 10.33 -16.48
C LYS A 1 -8.65 9.71 -17.88
N CYS A 2 -9.04 8.45 -18.02
CA CYS A 2 -9.00 7.70 -19.29
C CYS A 2 -10.23 7.92 -20.20
N GLY A 3 -11.15 8.83 -19.85
CA GLY A 3 -12.34 9.09 -20.66
C GLY A 3 -13.43 8.02 -20.60
N CYS A 4 -13.29 7.00 -19.74
CA CYS A 4 -14.26 5.92 -19.61
C CYS A 4 -15.67 6.43 -19.24
N PRO A 5 -16.73 5.98 -19.95
CA PRO A 5 -18.11 6.39 -19.67
C PRO A 5 -18.73 5.67 -18.47
N PHE A 6 -18.06 4.64 -17.93
CA PHE A 6 -18.50 3.87 -16.77
C PHE A 6 -18.84 4.78 -15.58
N ARG A 7 -20.01 4.56 -14.98
CA ARG A 7 -20.51 5.40 -13.87
C ARG A 7 -21.32 4.62 -12.85
N LEU A 8 -20.84 4.64 -11.62
CA LEU A 8 -21.56 4.23 -10.42
C LEU A 8 -22.08 5.46 -9.68
N THR A 9 -23.32 5.41 -9.22
CA THR A 9 -23.88 6.45 -8.37
C THR A 9 -24.38 5.83 -7.06
N LEU A 10 -23.82 6.29 -5.95
CA LEU A 10 -24.30 5.95 -4.62
C LEU A 10 -25.41 6.95 -4.23
N ARG A 11 -26.62 6.45 -3.94
CA ARG A 11 -27.77 7.29 -3.55
C ARG A 11 -28.37 6.79 -2.26
N TYR A 12 -28.65 7.70 -1.34
CA TYR A 12 -29.40 7.37 -0.13
C TYR A 12 -30.88 7.23 -0.46
N HIS A 13 -31.44 6.06 -0.19
CA HIS A 13 -32.85 5.77 -0.41
C HIS A 13 -33.61 6.00 0.90
N LYS A 14 -34.46 7.03 0.90
CA LYS A 14 -35.12 7.51 2.12
C LYS A 14 -36.20 6.56 2.66
N LYS A 15 -36.72 5.65 1.83
CA LYS A 15 -37.84 4.77 2.23
C LYS A 15 -37.39 3.55 3.03
N ASP A 16 -36.26 2.94 2.65
CA ASP A 16 -35.65 1.85 3.41
C ASP A 16 -34.53 2.34 4.34
N GLY A 17 -34.10 3.59 4.20
CA GLY A 17 -33.05 4.19 5.02
C GLY A 17 -31.65 3.70 4.66
N LEU A 18 -31.45 3.12 3.47
CA LEU A 18 -30.20 2.48 3.06
C LEU A 18 -29.50 3.26 1.93
N TRP A 19 -28.20 2.99 1.74
CA TRP A 19 -27.44 3.50 0.60
C TRP A 19 -27.48 2.49 -0.55
N HIS A 20 -27.97 2.91 -1.71
CA HIS A 20 -28.07 2.09 -2.91
C HIS A 20 -26.99 2.47 -3.91
N LEU A 21 -26.17 1.48 -4.29
CA LEU A 21 -25.21 1.61 -5.37
C LEU A 21 -25.88 1.27 -6.70
N ASN A 22 -26.00 2.25 -7.58
CA ASN A 22 -26.66 2.10 -8.88
C ASN A 22 -25.65 2.17 -10.03
N HIS A 23 -25.74 1.22 -10.96
CA HIS A 23 -25.03 1.25 -12.24
C HIS A 23 -25.72 2.24 -13.19
N THR A 24 -25.37 3.52 -13.08
CA THR A 24 -25.90 4.58 -13.97
C THR A 24 -25.38 4.48 -15.41
N ASN A 25 -24.16 3.97 -15.60
CA ASN A 25 -23.67 3.55 -16.90
C ASN A 25 -22.73 2.35 -16.72
N PRO A 26 -23.14 1.13 -17.11
CA PRO A 26 -22.32 -0.07 -16.94
C PRO A 26 -21.24 -0.23 -18.02
N THR A 27 -21.28 0.54 -19.12
CA THR A 27 -20.34 0.39 -20.23
C THR A 27 -18.92 0.77 -19.83
N HIS A 28 -17.99 -0.15 -19.99
CA HIS A 28 -16.57 0.00 -19.67
C HIS A 28 -15.71 -0.37 -20.88
N GLU A 29 -15.56 0.58 -21.79
CA GLU A 29 -14.96 0.40 -23.11
C GLU A 29 -14.03 1.58 -23.45
N GLY A 30 -13.23 1.42 -24.51
CA GLY A 30 -12.42 2.50 -25.07
C GLY A 30 -11.11 2.78 -24.34
N HIS A 31 -10.67 1.89 -23.44
CA HIS A 31 -9.34 1.96 -22.83
C HIS A 31 -8.81 0.60 -22.43
N GLU A 32 -7.48 0.50 -22.33
CA GLU A 32 -6.80 -0.71 -21.86
C GLU A 32 -6.95 -0.89 -20.34
N ALA A 33 -6.68 -2.12 -19.89
CA ALA A 33 -6.58 -2.41 -18.47
C ALA A 33 -5.44 -1.59 -17.86
N SER A 34 -5.65 -1.09 -16.64
CA SER A 34 -4.58 -0.42 -15.92
C SER A 34 -3.47 -1.43 -15.59
N PRO A 35 -2.18 -1.01 -15.60
CA PRO A 35 -1.09 -1.91 -15.25
C PRO A 35 -1.29 -2.51 -13.85
N ILE A 36 -0.89 -3.76 -13.65
CA ILE A 36 -1.13 -4.54 -12.42
C ILE A 36 -0.63 -3.80 -11.17
N PHE A 37 0.53 -3.13 -11.27
CA PHE A 37 1.12 -2.33 -10.19
C PHE A 37 0.29 -1.11 -9.78
N THR A 38 -0.71 -0.69 -10.56
CA THR A 38 -1.57 0.43 -10.15
C THR A 38 -2.54 0.02 -9.04
N HIS A 39 -2.88 -1.26 -8.91
CA HIS A 39 -3.81 -1.74 -7.90
C HIS A 39 -3.05 -2.11 -6.61
N PRO A 40 -3.37 -1.50 -5.46
CA PRO A 40 -2.67 -1.77 -4.18
C PRO A 40 -2.66 -3.25 -3.76
N GLN A 41 -3.70 -4.00 -4.13
CA GLN A 41 -3.80 -5.43 -3.81
C GLN A 41 -2.63 -6.25 -4.37
N TYR A 42 -2.13 -5.92 -5.57
CA TYR A 42 -1.00 -6.61 -6.19
C TYR A 42 0.37 -6.08 -5.73
N ARG A 43 0.38 -4.99 -4.95
CA ARG A 43 1.60 -4.41 -4.35
C ARG A 43 1.76 -4.76 -2.88
N ARG A 44 0.90 -5.62 -2.34
CA ARG A 44 0.96 -6.03 -0.95
C ARG A 44 2.20 -6.90 -0.73
N LEU A 45 3.06 -6.50 0.21
CA LEU A 45 4.20 -7.29 0.64
C LEU A 45 3.71 -8.58 1.31
N THR A 46 4.30 -9.71 0.93
CA THR A 46 4.17 -10.95 1.70
C THR A 46 4.92 -10.81 3.04
N ILE A 47 4.67 -11.72 3.99
CA ILE A 47 5.39 -11.73 5.28
C ILE A 47 6.90 -11.83 5.05
N GLN A 48 7.34 -12.67 4.11
CA GLN A 48 8.75 -12.83 3.77
C GLN A 48 9.36 -11.54 3.19
N GLN A 49 8.65 -10.88 2.27
CA GLN A 49 9.11 -9.62 1.69
C GLN A 49 9.12 -8.50 2.73
N PHE A 50 8.14 -8.46 3.64
CA PHE A 50 8.09 -7.49 4.72
C PHE A 50 9.25 -7.65 5.70
N ASN A 51 9.60 -8.89 6.07
CA ASN A 51 10.78 -9.16 6.91
C ASN A 51 12.08 -8.75 6.20
N TYR A 52 12.19 -8.98 4.90
CA TYR A 52 13.34 -8.52 4.12
C TYR A 52 13.45 -6.99 4.06
N VAL A 53 12.31 -6.28 3.97
CA VAL A 53 12.28 -4.82 4.09
C VAL A 53 12.76 -4.37 5.47
N ASP A 54 12.41 -5.07 6.55
CA ASP A 54 12.87 -4.78 7.91
C ASP A 54 14.39 -4.92 8.03
N GLU A 55 14.95 -6.03 7.55
CA GLU A 55 16.40 -6.27 7.51
C GLU A 55 17.15 -5.14 6.78
N LEU A 56 16.72 -4.81 5.56
CA LEU A 56 17.36 -3.75 4.78
C LEU A 56 17.16 -2.36 5.38
N SER A 57 16.00 -2.11 6.02
CA SER A 57 15.74 -0.84 6.68
C SER A 57 16.62 -0.64 7.91
N LYS A 58 16.84 -1.70 8.70
CA LYS A 58 17.79 -1.69 9.83
C LYS A 58 19.24 -1.50 9.38
N ALA A 59 19.59 -2.02 8.20
CA ALA A 59 20.88 -1.76 7.56
C ALA A 59 21.01 -0.33 6.96
N GLY A 60 19.99 0.52 7.10
CA GLY A 60 20.01 1.91 6.61
C GLY A 60 19.80 2.05 5.10
N ALA A 61 19.30 1.01 4.42
CA ALA A 61 19.06 1.08 2.98
C ALA A 61 17.94 2.08 2.64
N LYS A 62 18.17 2.89 1.60
CA LYS A 62 17.14 3.81 1.08
C LYS A 62 16.02 3.03 0.41
N ALA A 63 14.80 3.56 0.46
CA ALA A 63 13.62 2.94 -0.17
C ALA A 63 13.83 2.59 -1.65
N LEU A 64 14.59 3.39 -2.41
CA LEU A 64 14.94 3.07 -3.80
C LEU A 64 15.73 1.76 -3.93
N HIS A 65 16.74 1.56 -3.08
CA HIS A 65 17.57 0.35 -3.09
C HIS A 65 16.79 -0.87 -2.60
N ILE A 66 15.90 -0.68 -1.62
CA ILE A 66 15.02 -1.74 -1.14
C ILE A 66 14.08 -2.22 -2.26
N VAL A 67 13.50 -1.30 -3.06
CA VAL A 67 12.70 -1.68 -4.23
C VAL A 67 13.52 -2.48 -5.24
N ALA A 68 14.75 -2.06 -5.51
CA ALA A 68 15.63 -2.77 -6.44
C ALA A 68 15.93 -4.20 -5.94
N ALA A 69 16.33 -4.33 -4.68
CA ALA A 69 16.62 -5.62 -4.05
C ALA A 69 15.38 -6.55 -4.00
N LEU A 70 14.19 -5.99 -3.75
CA LEU A 70 12.95 -6.75 -3.79
C LEU A 70 12.63 -7.30 -5.19
N ARG A 71 12.89 -6.53 -6.23
CA ARG A 71 12.66 -6.96 -7.62
C ARG A 71 13.70 -7.97 -8.09
N GLU A 72 14.94 -7.84 -7.63
CA GLU A 72 16.00 -8.81 -7.90
C GLU A 72 15.68 -10.17 -7.26
N ARG A 73 15.21 -10.17 -6.01
CA ARG A 73 14.89 -11.40 -5.27
C ARG A 73 13.52 -11.99 -5.61
N TRP A 74 12.54 -11.14 -5.91
CA TRP A 74 11.19 -11.51 -6.32
C TRP A 74 10.77 -10.72 -7.57
N PRO A 75 11.00 -11.26 -8.78
CA PRO A 75 10.68 -10.57 -10.04
C PRO A 75 9.22 -10.13 -10.16
N GLU A 76 8.30 -10.90 -9.58
CA GLU A 76 6.85 -10.59 -9.57
C GLU A 76 6.47 -9.42 -8.64
N CYS A 77 7.40 -8.94 -7.83
CA CYS A 77 7.14 -7.91 -6.82
C CYS A 77 6.91 -6.53 -7.46
N CYS A 78 5.66 -6.12 -7.49
CA CYS A 78 5.22 -4.88 -8.13
C CYS A 78 5.32 -3.62 -7.24
N VAL A 79 6.07 -3.67 -6.14
CA VAL A 79 6.13 -2.59 -5.16
C VAL A 79 6.72 -1.30 -5.73
N ILE A 80 6.26 -0.18 -5.18
CA ILE A 80 6.83 1.14 -5.43
C ILE A 80 7.40 1.73 -4.13
N ARG A 81 8.19 2.81 -4.26
CA ARG A 81 8.83 3.48 -3.09
C ARG A 81 7.84 3.83 -1.97
N ARG A 82 6.60 4.22 -2.34
CA ARG A 82 5.53 4.52 -1.36
C ARG A 82 5.19 3.31 -0.49
N ASP A 83 5.19 2.10 -1.03
CA ASP A 83 4.91 0.88 -0.27
C ASP A 83 6.02 0.61 0.75
N ILE A 84 7.27 0.90 0.39
CA ILE A 84 8.41 0.77 1.31
C ILE A 84 8.32 1.79 2.44
N TYR A 85 7.98 3.05 2.15
CA TYR A 85 7.78 4.04 3.22
C TYR A 85 6.65 3.65 4.16
N ASN A 86 5.54 3.13 3.63
CA ASN A 86 4.43 2.62 4.45
C ASN A 86 4.90 1.44 5.32
N ALA A 87 5.65 0.50 4.76
CA ALA A 87 6.21 -0.63 5.51
C ALA A 87 7.17 -0.15 6.62
N GLN A 88 8.04 0.81 6.33
CA GLN A 88 8.95 1.41 7.31
C GLN A 88 8.20 2.15 8.43
N ALA A 89 7.08 2.80 8.12
CA ALA A 89 6.23 3.42 9.12
C ALA A 89 5.63 2.35 10.07
N LEU A 90 5.09 1.25 9.52
CA LEU A 90 4.57 0.14 10.32
C LEU A 90 5.64 -0.53 11.19
N LEU A 91 6.85 -0.72 10.65
CA LEU A 91 7.99 -1.24 11.41
C LEU A 91 8.36 -0.31 12.56
N ARG A 92 8.37 1.00 12.32
CA ARG A 92 8.65 2.01 13.36
C ARG A 92 7.59 2.00 14.45
N GLU A 93 6.30 1.93 14.09
CA GLU A 93 5.21 1.81 15.07
C GLU A 93 5.35 0.54 15.92
N ARG A 94 5.65 -0.60 15.28
CA ARG A 94 5.93 -1.89 15.95
C ARG A 94 7.07 -1.76 16.96
N ASP A 95 8.18 -1.13 16.56
CA ASP A 95 9.39 -1.05 17.37
C ASP A 95 9.22 -0.06 18.54
N LEU A 96 8.57 1.07 18.28
CA LEU A 96 8.29 2.08 19.31
C LEU A 96 7.26 1.60 20.34
N LYS A 97 6.31 0.72 19.99
CA LYS A 97 5.27 0.22 20.89
C LYS A 97 4.53 1.35 21.62
N GLY A 98 4.24 2.45 20.90
CA GLY A 98 3.57 3.64 21.43
C GLY A 98 4.48 4.66 22.14
N ARG A 99 5.78 4.39 22.25
CA ARG A 99 6.76 5.33 22.81
C ARG A 99 7.22 6.35 21.76
N THR A 100 7.69 7.50 22.20
CA THR A 100 8.43 8.41 21.33
C THR A 100 9.84 7.87 21.06
N PRO A 101 10.51 8.29 19.96
CA PRO A 101 11.87 7.85 19.67
C PRO A 101 12.87 8.09 20.82
N ILE A 102 12.72 9.22 21.53
CA ILE A 102 13.63 9.54 22.65
C ILE A 102 13.35 8.65 23.87
N GLN A 103 12.08 8.30 24.14
CA GLN A 103 11.73 7.37 25.21
C GLN A 103 12.27 5.97 24.93
N ALA A 104 12.10 5.48 23.69
CA ALA A 104 12.63 4.18 23.30
C ALA A 104 14.16 4.13 23.45
N LEU A 105 14.85 5.19 23.03
CA LEU A 105 16.31 5.31 23.20
C LEU A 105 16.72 5.30 24.68
N LEU A 106 16.03 6.07 25.53
CA LEU A 106 16.32 6.11 26.96
C LEU A 106 16.07 4.78 27.67
N ASP A 107 15.13 3.95 27.17
CA ASP A 107 14.89 2.61 27.70
C ASP A 107 16.01 1.62 27.32
N GLU A 108 16.60 1.75 26.13
CA GLU A 108 17.70 0.89 25.66
C GLU A 108 19.05 1.20 26.33
N LEU A 109 19.23 2.43 26.80
CA LEU A 109 20.47 2.89 27.45
C LEU A 109 20.50 2.67 28.97
N LYS A 110 19.43 2.13 29.56
CA LYS A 110 19.35 1.75 30.98
C LYS A 110 19.89 0.34 31.19
#